data_AF-A0A1Y3BWU7-F1
#
_entry.id   AF-A0A1Y3BWU7-F1
#
_cell.length_a   1.000
_cell.length_b   1.000
_cell.length_c   1.000
_cell.angle_alpha   90.00
_cell.angle_beta   90.00
_cell.angle_gamma   90.00
#
_symmetry.space_group_name_H-M   'P 1'
#
loop_
_entity.id
_entity.type
_entity.pdbx_description
1 polymer ?
#
loop_
_entity_poly.entity_id
_entity_poly.type
_entity_poly.pdbx_seq_one_letter_code
_entity_poly.pdbx_strand_id
1 'polypeptide(L)' 'MGWLRDYLWLNSSQLINGYNPFGMNSLSVWAWMFLFGHLVWATGFMFLISGVDLAGLIETLAWAHERTLWPI' A
#
# COMPACT_ATOMS: atom_id res chain seq x y z
N MET A 1 -14.90 -8.74 24.54
CA MET A 1 -14.24 -9.28 23.33
C MET A 1 -12.80 -8.79 23.30
N GLY A 2 -11.83 -9.66 23.61
CA GLY A 2 -10.42 -9.27 23.81
C GLY A 2 -9.51 -9.36 22.59
N TRP A 3 -9.98 -9.87 21.45
CA TRP A 3 -9.11 -10.12 20.30
C TRP A 3 -8.53 -8.85 19.65
N LEU A 4 -9.38 -7.84 19.37
CA LEU A 4 -8.89 -6.60 18.77
C LEU A 4 -8.06 -5.77 19.75
N ARG A 5 -8.58 -5.58 20.97
CA ARG A 5 -7.97 -4.72 21.98
C ARG A 5 -6.82 -5.41 22.72
N ASP A 6 -7.05 -6.60 23.26
CA ASP A 6 -6.08 -7.24 24.18
C ASP A 6 -5.01 -8.02 23.42
N TYR A 7 -5.27 -8.41 22.16
CA TYR A 7 -4.29 -9.12 21.35
C TYR A 7 -3.68 -8.23 20.26
N LEU A 8 -4.45 -7.79 19.26
CA LEU A 8 -3.90 -7.04 18.13
C LEU A 8 -3.32 -5.69 18.55
N TRP A 9 -4.09 -4.91 19.31
CA TRP A 9 -3.67 -3.57 19.74
C TRP A 9 -2.53 -3.61 20.77
N LEU A 10 -2.63 -4.43 21.83
CA LEU A 10 -1.57 -4.47 22.86
C LEU A 10 -0.22 -4.98 22.30
N ASN A 11 -0.21 -6.02 21.47
CA ASN A 11 1.04 -6.59 20.95
C ASN A 11 1.66 -5.78 19.80
N SER A 12 0.88 -4.97 19.08
CA SER A 12 1.43 -4.10 18.02
C SER A 12 2.14 -2.86 18.56
N SER A 13 1.93 -2.49 19.83
CA SER A 13 2.50 -1.28 20.44
C SER A 13 4.03 -1.17 20.33
N GLN A 14 4.76 -2.28 20.51
CA GLN A 14 6.23 -2.31 20.40
C GLN A 14 6.69 -2.24 18.93
N LEU A 15 5.96 -2.91 18.04
CA LEU A 15 6.24 -2.93 16.61
C LEU A 15 6.10 -1.54 15.99
N ILE A 16 5.00 -0.85 16.25
CA ILE A 16 4.72 0.48 15.66
C ILE A 16 5.64 1.58 16.19
N ASN A 17 6.16 1.43 17.42
CA ASN A 17 7.14 2.35 18.00
C ASN A 17 8.59 1.99 17.64
N GLY A 18 8.81 1.08 16.68
CA GLY A 18 10.15 0.74 16.18
C GLY A 18 10.90 1.93 15.58
N TYR A 19 10.15 2.92 15.08
CA TYR A 19 10.64 4.25 14.72
C TYR A 19 9.60 5.30 15.17
N ASN A 20 10.06 6.41 15.73
CA ASN A 20 9.21 7.52 16.15
C ASN A 20 9.98 8.85 16.01
N PRO A 21 9.34 10.02 16.23
CA PRO A 21 10.01 11.31 16.09
C PRO A 21 11.21 11.53 17.04
N PHE A 22 11.34 10.71 18.10
CA PHE A 22 12.37 10.83 19.12
C PHE A 22 13.54 9.85 18.90
N GLY A 23 13.43 8.90 17.98
CA GLY A 23 14.48 7.94 17.68
C GLY A 23 13.99 6.67 16.99
N MET A 24 14.91 5.75 16.76
CA MET A 24 14.64 4.45 16.12
C MET A 24 15.34 3.33 16.90
N ASN A 25 14.79 2.12 16.85
CA ASN A 25 15.40 0.92 17.44
C ASN A 25 15.53 -0.21 16.39
N SER A 26 15.98 -1.38 16.83
CA SER A 26 16.15 -2.57 15.96
C SER A 26 14.84 -3.12 15.37
N LEU A 27 13.67 -2.70 15.89
CA LEU A 27 12.35 -3.05 15.37
C LEU A 27 11.90 -2.14 14.22
N SER A 28 12.63 -1.07 13.91
CA SER A 28 12.31 -0.14 12.81
C SER A 28 12.09 -0.84 11.45
N VAL A 29 12.92 -1.83 11.11
CA VAL A 29 12.78 -2.61 9.86
C VAL A 29 11.47 -3.40 9.85
N TRP A 30 11.07 -3.97 10.98
CA TRP A 30 9.81 -4.71 11.12
C TRP A 30 8.59 -3.79 11.04
N ALA A 31 8.68 -2.59 11.63
CA ALA A 31 7.65 -1.56 11.51
C ALA A 31 7.42 -1.15 10.04
N TRP A 32 8.51 -1.00 9.27
CA TRP A 32 8.45 -0.73 7.83
C TRP A 32 7.83 -1.87 7.03
N MET A 33 8.24 -3.12 7.28
CA MET A 33 7.64 -4.28 6.61
C MET A 33 6.16 -4.44 6.95
N PHE A 34 5.76 -4.10 8.18
CA PHE A 34 4.36 -4.08 8.57
C PHE A 34 3.54 -3.08 7.74
N LEU A 35 4.02 -1.85 7.58
CA LEU A 35 3.34 -0.85 6.72
C LEU A 35 3.36 -1.24 5.25
N PHE A 36 4.49 -1.77 4.77
CA PHE A 36 4.61 -2.24 3.39
C PHE A 36 3.65 -3.39 3.10
N GLY A 37 3.46 -4.32 4.04
CA GLY A 37 2.45 -5.37 3.95
C GLY A 37 1.04 -4.82 3.79
N HIS A 38 0.68 -3.76 4.53
CA HIS A 38 -0.62 -3.09 4.38
C HIS A 38 -0.77 -2.40 3.01
N LEU A 39 0.30 -1.78 2.50
CA LEU A 39 0.31 -1.16 1.18
C LEU A 39 0.08 -2.20 0.07
N VAL A 40 0.81 -3.32 0.11
CA VAL A 40 0.67 -4.41 -0.87
C VAL A 40 -0.72 -5.03 -0.79
N TRP A 41 -1.22 -5.26 0.42
CA TRP A 41 -2.58 -5.76 0.65
C TRP A 41 -3.62 -4.84 0.01
N ALA A 42 -3.60 -3.53 0.32
CA ALA A 42 -4.54 -2.56 -0.24
C ALA A 42 -4.43 -2.45 -1.77
N THR A 43 -3.20 -2.42 -2.29
CA THR A 43 -2.94 -2.41 -3.74
C THR A 43 -3.49 -3.68 -4.42
N GLY A 44 -3.38 -4.83 -3.77
CA GLY A 44 -3.97 -6.08 -4.23
C GLY A 44 -5.49 -6.02 -4.38
N PHE A 45 -6.19 -5.36 -3.46
CA PHE A 45 -7.65 -5.17 -3.57
C PHE A 45 -8.06 -4.31 -4.75
N MET A 46 -7.21 -3.38 -5.19
CA MET A 46 -7.50 -2.59 -6.39
C MET A 46 -7.70 -3.53 -7.57
N PHE A 47 -6.79 -4.47 -7.81
CA PHE A 47 -6.87 -5.44 -8.91
C PHE A 47 -7.98 -6.48 -8.75
N LEU A 48 -8.31 -6.88 -7.52
CA LEU A 48 -9.35 -7.88 -7.27
C LEU A 48 -10.77 -7.30 -7.41
N ILE A 49 -10.95 -6.00 -7.22
CA ILE A 49 -12.27 -5.34 -7.21
C ILE A 49 -12.52 -4.57 -8.52
N SER A 50 -11.50 -3.97 -9.16
CA SER A 50 -11.70 -2.92 -10.19
C SER A 50 -12.06 -3.37 -11.60
N GLY A 51 -12.18 -4.67 -11.90
CA GLY A 51 -12.69 -5.15 -13.20
C GLY A 51 -12.03 -4.57 -14.47
N VAL A 52 -12.79 -4.51 -15.58
CA VAL A 52 -12.37 -4.10 -16.94
C VAL A 52 -12.08 -2.59 -17.05
N ASP A 53 -12.46 -1.80 -16.05
CA ASP A 53 -12.30 -0.34 -16.06
C ASP A 53 -10.83 0.09 -16.02
N LEU A 54 -9.94 -0.74 -15.46
CA LEU A 54 -8.48 -0.54 -15.57
C LEU A 54 -8.00 -0.66 -17.02
N ALA A 55 -8.64 -1.49 -17.85
CA ALA A 55 -8.29 -1.66 -19.26
C ALA A 55 -8.74 -0.45 -20.11
N GLY A 56 -9.87 0.19 -19.78
CA GLY A 56 -10.32 1.42 -20.47
C GLY A 56 -9.36 2.60 -20.27
N LEU A 57 -8.72 2.71 -19.10
CA LEU A 57 -7.68 3.72 -18.86
C LEU A 57 -6.43 3.47 -19.71
N ILE A 58 -6.06 2.21 -19.95
CA ILE A 58 -4.92 1.86 -20.81
C ILE A 58 -5.19 2.24 -22.27
N GLU A 59 -6.42 2.05 -22.76
CA GLU A 59 -6.81 2.43 -24.12
C GLU A 59 -6.72 3.95 -24.34
N THR A 60 -7.18 4.75 -23.37
CA THR A 60 -7.06 6.22 -23.45
C THR A 60 -5.61 6.70 -23.34
N LEU A 61 -4.76 6.01 -22.58
CA LEU A 61 -3.34 6.30 -22.52
C LEU A 61 -2.64 6.00 -23.85
N ALA A 62 -2.98 4.87 -24.49
CA ALA A 62 -2.45 4.49 -25.79
C ALA A 62 -2.87 5.50 -26.88
N TRP A 63 -4.13 5.92 -26.89
CA TRP A 63 -4.62 6.98 -27.77
C TRP A 63 -3.87 8.30 -27.58
N ALA A 64 -3.61 8.70 -26.33
CA ALA A 64 -2.88 9.93 -26.03
C ALA A 64 -1.40 9.83 -26.47
N HIS A 65 -0.79 8.66 -26.28
CA HIS A 65 0.58 8.38 -26.74
C HIS A 65 0.70 8.50 -28.26
N GLU A 66 -0.23 7.88 -29.02
CA GLU A 66 -0.24 7.98 -30.49
C GLU A 66 -0.37 9.42 -30.99
N ARG A 67 -1.19 10.24 -30.34
CA ARG A 67 -1.42 11.64 -30.75
C ARG A 67 -0.40 12.66 -30.25
N THR A 68 0.45 12.29 -29.30
CA THR A 68 1.51 13.17 -28.79
C THR A 68 2.86 12.88 -29.45
N LEU A 69 3.14 11.62 -29.80
CA LEU A 69 4.40 11.21 -30.44
C LEU A 69 4.38 11.22 -31.96
N TRP A 70 3.20 11.28 -32.58
CA TRP A 70 3.06 11.33 -34.04
C TRP A 70 2.48 12.65 -34.61
N PRO A 71 3.04 13.85 -34.32
CA PRO A 71 2.66 15.08 -34.99
C PRO A 71 3.50 15.39 -36.25
N ILE A 72 3.99 14.37 -36.98
CA ILE A 72 4.73 14.54 -38.25
C ILE A 72 3.96 13.86 -39.38
#